data_AF-A0A4U5PIF8-F1
#
_entry.id   AF-A0A4U5PIF8-F1
#
_cell.length_a   1.000
_cell.length_b   1.000
_cell.length_c   1.000
_cell.angle_alpha   90.00
_cell.angle_beta   90.00
_cell.angle_gamma   90.00
#
_symmetry.space_group_name_H-M   'P 1'
#
loop_
_entity.id
_entity.type
_entity.pdbx_description
1 polymer ?
#
loop_
_entity_poly.entity_id
_entity_poly.type
_entity_poly.pdbx_seq_one_letter_code
_entity_poly.pdbx_strand_id
1 'polypeptide(L)'
;MLTFAEFLRWTGITVFEVWVQAIALIVSTVFLGLKIEFEMASISYYEVFAPLLVASAINYYFLLIIFIRSFVEEKECRAPFLRFAFSWLRVIMIAIFEVLLCYKINGDLQKGELHVQLSYGGDELIIIPV
;
A
#
# COMPACT_ATOMS: atom_id res chain seq x y z
N MET A 1 -27.36 -17.38 -4.21
CA MET A 1 -26.11 -16.84 -4.74
C MET A 1 -26.08 -15.37 -4.36
N LEU A 2 -25.22 -14.98 -3.41
CA LEU A 2 -25.06 -13.59 -3.00
C LEU A 2 -24.39 -12.85 -4.16
N THR A 3 -25.13 -12.00 -4.85
CA THR A 3 -24.62 -11.29 -6.02
C THR A 3 -23.74 -10.14 -5.53
N PHE A 4 -22.63 -9.85 -6.22
CA PHE A 4 -21.69 -8.77 -5.88
C PHE A 4 -22.41 -7.42 -5.60
N ALA A 5 -23.53 -7.18 -6.27
CA ALA A 5 -24.42 -6.04 -6.06
C ALA A 5 -25.06 -5.97 -4.66
N GLU A 6 -25.40 -7.09 -4.03
CA GLU A 6 -25.96 -7.13 -2.67
C GLU A 6 -24.90 -6.83 -1.62
N PHE A 7 -23.68 -7.35 -1.79
CA PHE A 7 -22.54 -7.02 -0.94
C PHE A 7 -22.21 -5.53 -1.02
N LEU A 8 -22.26 -4.97 -2.23
CA LEU A 8 -22.02 -3.56 -2.48
C LEU A 8 -23.08 -2.66 -1.83
N ARG A 9 -24.35 -3.06 -1.94
CA ARG A 9 -25.48 -2.36 -1.31
C ARG A 9 -25.41 -2.41 0.21
N TRP A 10 -24.78 -3.44 0.78
CA TRP A 10 -24.63 -3.61 2.23
C TRP A 10 -23.44 -2.86 2.81
N THR A 11 -22.33 -2.80 2.06
CA THR A 11 -21.11 -2.08 2.49
C THR A 11 -21.16 -0.58 2.20
N GLY A 12 -22.00 -0.11 1.27
CA GLY A 12 -22.02 1.31 0.87
C GLY A 12 -20.72 1.76 0.20
N ILE A 13 -19.86 0.81 -0.17
CA ILE A 13 -18.58 1.02 -0.84
C ILE A 13 -18.85 1.14 -2.33
N THR A 14 -18.23 2.11 -2.98
CA THR A 14 -18.35 2.24 -4.43
C THR A 14 -17.54 1.12 -5.09
N VAL A 15 -18.07 0.50 -6.17
CA VAL A 15 -17.30 -0.44 -7.01
C VAL A 15 -15.97 0.19 -7.40
N PHE A 16 -16.00 1.49 -7.61
CA PHE A 16 -14.87 2.32 -8.00
C PHE A 16 -13.70 2.26 -7.02
N GLU A 17 -13.93 2.40 -5.70
CA GLU A 17 -12.84 2.34 -4.70
C GLU A 17 -12.09 1.00 -4.72
N VAL A 18 -12.84 -0.10 -4.84
CA VAL A 18 -12.27 -1.46 -4.92
C VAL A 18 -11.51 -1.65 -6.23
N TRP A 19 -12.04 -1.13 -7.34
CA TRP A 19 -11.39 -1.19 -8.65
C TRP A 19 -10.10 -0.37 -8.71
N VAL A 20 -10.09 0.84 -8.15
CA VAL A 20 -8.89 1.69 -8.10
C VAL A 20 -7.78 1.01 -7.30
N GLN A 21 -8.11 0.42 -6.15
CA GLN A 21 -7.13 -0.30 -5.33
C GLN A 21 -6.63 -1.58 -6.02
N ALA A 22 -7.52 -2.32 -6.71
CA ALA A 22 -7.16 -3.53 -7.44
C ALA A 22 -6.22 -3.23 -8.62
N ILE A 23 -6.50 -2.18 -9.40
CA ILE A 23 -5.62 -1.74 -10.50
C ILE A 23 -4.25 -1.33 -9.96
N ALA A 24 -4.21 -0.55 -8.88
CA ALA A 24 -2.96 -0.11 -8.29
C ALA A 24 -2.11 -1.27 -7.76
N LEU A 25 -2.74 -2.30 -7.20
CA LEU A 25 -2.07 -3.53 -6.75
C LEU A 25 -1.46 -4.31 -7.93
N ILE A 26 -2.20 -4.44 -9.04
CA ILE A 26 -1.70 -5.10 -10.25
C ILE A 26 -0.49 -4.33 -10.79
N VAL A 27 -0.59 -3.00 -10.91
CA VAL A 27 0.51 -2.16 -11.40
C VAL A 27 1.74 -2.29 -10.49
N SER A 28 1.58 -2.18 -9.17
CA SER A 28 2.69 -2.33 -8.22
C SER A 28 3.33 -3.73 -8.29
N THR A 29 2.53 -4.78 -8.50
CA THR A 29 3.02 -6.15 -8.66
C THR A 29 3.83 -6.33 -9.95
N VAL A 30 3.39 -5.72 -11.06
CA VAL A 30 4.14 -5.72 -12.32
C VAL A 30 5.46 -4.98 -12.16
N PHE A 31 5.46 -3.79 -11.55
CA PHE A 31 6.68 -3.03 -11.25
C PHE A 31 7.65 -3.82 -10.36
N LEU A 32 7.13 -4.53 -9.37
CA LEU A 32 7.93 -5.37 -8.48
C LEU A 32 8.54 -6.56 -9.24
N GLY A 33 7.76 -7.23 -10.08
CA GLY A 33 8.23 -8.33 -10.93
C GLY A 33 9.33 -7.89 -11.90
N LEU A 34 9.13 -6.74 -12.56
CA LEU A 34 10.13 -6.14 -13.45
C LEU A 34 11.43 -5.83 -12.71
N LYS A 35 11.35 -5.34 -11.47
CA LYS A 35 12.54 -5.05 -10.67
C LYS A 35 13.34 -6.31 -10.34
N ILE A 36 12.66 -7.41 -10.02
CA ILE A 36 13.28 -8.69 -9.67
C ILE A 36 13.94 -9.34 -10.89
N GLU A 37 13.27 -9.32 -12.05
CA GLU A 37 13.77 -10.00 -13.25
C GLU A 37 14.83 -9.21 -14.02
N PHE A 38 14.73 -7.89 -14.08
CA PHE A 38 15.62 -7.05 -14.88
C PHE A 38 16.76 -6.42 -14.10
N GLU A 39 16.90 -6.73 -12.80
CA GLU A 39 17.96 -6.21 -11.92
C GLU A 39 18.17 -4.70 -12.08
N MET A 40 17.06 -3.94 -12.25
CA MET A 40 17.10 -2.50 -12.48
C MET A 40 17.57 -1.80 -11.20
N ALA A 41 18.89 -1.70 -11.03
CA ALA A 41 19.56 -1.11 -9.88
C ALA A 41 19.23 0.37 -9.67
N SER A 42 18.70 1.06 -10.70
CA SER A 42 18.38 2.48 -10.64
C SER A 42 16.98 2.79 -10.10
N ILE A 43 16.04 1.84 -10.13
CA ILE A 43 14.65 2.10 -9.67
C ILE A 43 14.57 1.89 -8.17
N SER A 44 14.28 2.96 -7.46
CA SER A 44 14.14 2.90 -6.01
C SER A 44 12.91 2.09 -5.63
N TYR A 45 12.96 1.33 -4.52
CA TYR A 45 11.81 0.58 -4.05
C TYR A 45 10.61 1.50 -3.76
N TYR A 46 10.84 2.78 -3.45
CA TYR A 46 9.77 3.77 -3.29
C TYR A 46 8.93 3.96 -4.55
N GLU A 47 9.51 3.87 -5.75
CA GLU A 47 8.79 4.07 -7.02
C GLU A 47 7.91 2.88 -7.38
N VAL A 48 8.29 1.67 -6.97
CA VAL A 48 7.50 0.43 -7.16
C VAL A 48 6.21 0.46 -6.34
N PHE A 49 6.22 1.12 -5.19
CA PHE A 49 5.06 1.24 -4.28
C PHE A 49 4.31 2.56 -4.40
N ALA A 50 4.89 3.58 -5.06
CA ALA A 50 4.23 4.85 -5.35
C ALA A 50 2.83 4.71 -5.99
N PRO A 51 2.57 3.85 -7.00
CA PRO A 51 1.24 3.73 -7.58
C PRO A 51 0.19 3.23 -6.59
N LEU A 52 0.60 2.38 -5.63
CA LEU A 52 -0.29 1.84 -4.59
C LEU A 52 -0.66 2.94 -3.58
N LEU A 53 0.34 3.72 -3.14
CA LEU A 53 0.16 4.82 -2.21
C LEU A 53 -0.72 5.95 -2.79
N VAL A 54 -0.51 6.30 -4.07
CA VAL A 54 -1.31 7.33 -4.75
C VAL A 54 -2.77 6.91 -4.87
N ALA A 55 -3.04 5.65 -5.22
CA ALA A 55 -4.40 5.12 -5.28
C ALA A 55 -5.10 5.14 -3.91
N SER A 56 -4.38 4.74 -2.86
CA SER A 56 -4.85 4.80 -1.47
C SER A 56 -5.17 6.23 -1.03
N ALA A 57 -4.34 7.21 -1.39
CA ALA A 57 -4.56 8.63 -1.11
C ALA A 57 -5.78 9.21 -1.85
N ILE A 58 -5.97 8.85 -3.12
CA ILE A 58 -7.15 9.27 -3.91
C ILE A 58 -8.44 8.71 -3.30
N ASN A 59 -8.42 7.43 -2.92
CA ASN A 59 -9.55 6.79 -2.24
C ASN A 59 -9.86 7.46 -0.90
N TYR A 60 -8.84 7.78 -0.09
CA TYR A 60 -9.01 8.50 1.17
C TYR A 60 -9.62 9.90 0.96
N TYR A 61 -9.14 10.65 -0.04
CA TYR A 61 -9.64 11.98 -0.35
C TYR A 61 -11.13 11.97 -0.75
N PHE A 62 -11.52 11.01 -1.59
CA PHE A 62 -12.91 10.83 -2.00
C PHE A 62 -13.82 10.50 -0.82
N LEU A 63 -13.38 9.56 0.03
CA LEU A 63 -14.09 9.16 1.23
C LEU A 63 -14.25 10.31 2.24
N LEU A 64 -13.25 11.19 2.34
CA LEU A 64 -13.26 12.37 3.18
C LEU A 64 -14.27 13.42 2.70
N ILE A 65 -14.37 13.66 1.39
CA ILE A 65 -15.38 14.59 0.84
C ILE A 65 -16.80 14.08 1.13
N ILE A 66 -17.06 12.78 0.91
CA ILE A 66 -18.37 12.20 1.17
C ILE A 66 -18.71 12.27 2.65
N PHE A 67 -17.72 12.02 3.53
CA PHE A 67 -17.89 12.15 4.97
C PHE A 67 -18.30 13.56 5.37
N ILE A 68 -17.61 14.59 4.86
CA ILE A 68 -17.94 15.99 5.15
C ILE A 68 -19.36 16.32 4.68
N ARG A 69 -19.75 15.90 3.46
CA ARG A 69 -21.11 16.12 2.95
C ARG A 69 -22.16 15.45 3.83
N SER A 70 -21.96 14.18 4.18
CA SER A 70 -22.88 13.41 5.04
C SER A 70 -23.02 14.04 6.43
N PHE A 71 -21.92 14.55 7.01
CA PHE A 71 -21.95 15.22 8.31
C PHE A 71 -22.73 16.56 8.30
N VAL A 72 -22.70 17.29 7.18
CA VAL A 72 -23.41 18.57 7.02
C VAL A 72 -24.91 18.35 6.78
N GLU A 73 -25.28 17.31 6.04
CA GLU A 73 -26.64 17.09 5.55
C GLU A 73 -27.50 16.23 6.50
N GLU A 74 -26.91 15.27 7.22
CA GLU A 74 -27.65 14.31 8.05
C GLU A 74 -27.46 14.58 9.56
N LYS A 75 -28.39 15.32 10.17
CA LYS A 75 -28.39 15.55 11.64
C LYS A 75 -28.75 14.31 12.47
N GLU A 76 -29.40 13.30 11.88
CA GLU A 76 -29.86 12.10 12.59
C GLU A 76 -29.69 10.84 11.74
N CYS A 77 -28.54 10.17 11.82
CA CYS A 77 -28.39 8.83 11.26
C CYS A 77 -27.24 8.02 11.91
N ARG A 78 -27.54 7.35 13.03
CA ARG A 78 -26.57 6.46 13.73
C ARG A 78 -26.22 5.19 12.93
N ALA A 79 -27.12 4.69 12.08
CA ALA A 79 -26.91 3.45 11.33
C ALA A 79 -26.03 3.60 10.07
N PRO A 80 -26.15 4.66 9.25
CA PRO A 80 -25.24 4.93 8.14
C PRO A 80 -23.82 5.31 8.61
N PHE A 81 -23.70 6.01 9.75
CA PHE A 81 -22.42 6.43 10.30
C PHE A 81 -21.48 5.26 10.60
N LEU A 82 -22.00 4.17 11.20
CA LEU A 82 -21.20 2.96 11.48
C LEU A 82 -20.67 2.30 10.20
N ARG A 83 -21.42 2.35 9.10
CA ARG A 83 -20.96 1.82 7.80
C ARG A 83 -19.84 2.68 7.21
N PHE A 84 -19.96 4.00 7.30
CA PHE A 84 -18.91 4.94 6.92
C PHE A 84 -17.64 4.73 7.76
N ALA A 85 -17.79 4.59 9.08
CA ALA A 85 -16.68 4.32 9.99
C ALA A 85 -15.97 3.00 9.67
N PHE A 86 -16.72 1.95 9.32
CA PHE A 86 -16.14 0.68 8.88
C PHE A 86 -15.40 0.78 7.54
N SER A 87 -15.90 1.61 6.61
CA SER A 87 -15.20 1.89 5.36
C SER A 87 -13.89 2.64 5.61
N TRP A 88 -13.92 3.67 6.46
CA TRP A 88 -12.73 4.42 6.90
C TRP A 88 -11.70 3.51 7.58
N LEU A 89 -12.14 2.67 8.53
CA LEU A 89 -11.28 1.72 9.22
C LEU A 89 -10.56 0.80 8.22
N ARG A 90 -11.29 0.32 7.20
CA ARG A 90 -10.72 -0.54 6.15
C ARG A 90 -9.63 0.18 5.34
N VAL A 91 -9.89 1.42 4.90
CA VAL A 91 -8.91 2.22 4.15
C VAL A 91 -7.67 2.52 5.00
N ILE A 92 -7.85 2.87 6.27
CA ILE A 92 -6.75 3.08 7.22
C ILE A 92 -5.94 1.80 7.40
N MET A 93 -6.59 0.65 7.52
CA MET A 93 -5.91 -0.64 7.66
C MET A 93 -5.07 -0.99 6.42
N ILE A 94 -5.58 -0.67 5.22
CA ILE A 94 -4.84 -0.83 3.96
C ILE A 94 -3.64 0.11 3.92
N ALA A 95 -3.82 1.39 4.28
CA ALA A 95 -2.72 2.36 4.33
C ALA A 95 -1.62 1.94 5.33
N ILE A 96 -2.00 1.46 6.52
CA ILE A 96 -1.04 0.93 7.50
C ILE A 96 -0.28 -0.27 6.92
N PHE A 97 -0.98 -1.17 6.22
CA PHE A 97 -0.34 -2.32 5.56
C PHE A 97 0.65 -1.90 4.48
N GLU A 98 0.33 -0.90 3.66
CA GLU A 98 1.23 -0.32 2.65
C GLU A 98 2.49 0.27 3.28
N VAL A 99 2.35 1.02 4.39
CA VAL A 99 3.47 1.58 5.14
C VAL A 99 4.34 0.48 5.76
N LEU A 100 3.71 -0.55 6.34
CA LEU A 100 4.42 -1.71 6.91
C LEU A 100 5.18 -2.49 5.83
N LEU A 101 4.60 -2.67 4.65
CA LEU A 101 5.28 -3.29 3.51
C LEU A 101 6.51 -2.48 3.09
N CYS A 102 6.37 -1.17 2.96
CA CYS A 102 7.49 -0.27 2.66
C CYS A 102 8.58 -0.42 3.73
N TYR A 103 8.22 -0.41 5.01
CA TYR A 103 9.18 -0.55 6.10
C TYR A 103 9.91 -1.90 6.07
N LYS A 104 9.17 -3.00 5.86
CA LYS A 104 9.75 -4.35 5.80
C LYS A 104 10.75 -4.49 4.66
N ILE A 105 10.42 -3.99 3.47
CA ILE A 105 11.28 -4.07 2.29
C ILE A 105 12.55 -3.23 2.46
N ASN A 106 12.44 -2.04 3.06
CA ASN A 106 13.62 -1.24 3.42
C ASN A 106 14.50 -1.96 4.45
N GLY A 107 13.89 -2.65 5.43
CA GLY A 107 14.62 -3.43 6.42
C GLY A 107 15.36 -4.65 5.83
N ASP A 108 14.76 -5.35 4.86
CA ASP A 108 15.43 -6.42 4.12
C ASP A 108 16.58 -5.89 3.25
N LEU A 109 16.42 -4.71 2.65
CA LEU A 109 17.50 -4.06 1.88
C LEU A 109 18.70 -3.69 2.77
N GLN A 110 18.47 -3.04 3.91
CA GLN A 110 19.56 -2.68 4.83
C GLN A 110 20.34 -3.90 5.32
N LYS A 111 19.67 -5.03 5.55
CA LYS A 111 20.33 -6.30 5.90
C LYS A 111 21.14 -6.86 4.74
N GLY A 112 20.62 -6.74 3.51
CA GLY A 112 21.34 -7.10 2.29
C GLY A 112 22.63 -6.31 2.13
N GLU A 113 22.58 -4.98 2.25
CA GLU A 113 23.78 -4.13 2.14
C GLU A 113 24.79 -4.39 3.26
N LEU A 114 24.33 -4.68 4.47
CA LEU A 114 25.20 -5.09 5.59
C LEU A 114 25.88 -6.43 5.34
N HIS A 115 25.19 -7.41 4.76
CA HIS A 115 25.79 -8.70 4.37
C HIS A 115 26.78 -8.55 3.23
N VAL A 116 26.51 -7.67 2.25
CA VAL A 116 27.46 -7.39 1.16
C VAL A 116 28.72 -6.69 1.72
N GLN A 117 28.57 -5.69 2.59
CA GLN A 117 29.69 -5.01 3.26
C GLN A 117 30.51 -5.94 4.16
N LEU A 118 29.87 -6.83 4.93
CA LEU A 118 30.57 -7.84 5.75
C LEU A 118 31.29 -8.89 4.89
N SER A 119 30.73 -9.25 3.73
CA SER A 119 31.38 -10.17 2.80
C SER A 119 32.63 -9.57 2.16
N TYR A 120 32.62 -8.27 1.84
CA TYR A 120 33.81 -7.56 1.35
C TYR A 120 34.83 -7.27 2.47
N GLY A 121 34.37 -6.96 3.68
CA GLY A 121 35.24 -6.74 4.84
C GLY A 121 35.90 -8.02 5.40
N GLY A 122 35.45 -9.20 4.99
CA GLY A 122 36.06 -10.49 5.35
C GLY A 122 37.27 -10.89 4.51
N ASP A 123 37.41 -10.35 3.30
CA ASP A 123 38.49 -10.69 2.36
C ASP A 123 39.73 -9.77 2.50
N GLU A 124 39.64 -8.70 3.31
CA GLU A 124 40.77 -7.77 3.54
C GLU A 124 41.67 -8.17 4.72
N LEU A 125 41.42 -9.33 5.38
CA LEU A 125 42.27 -9.87 6.46
C LEU A 125 43.15 -11.05 6.02
N ILE A 126 43.49 -11.17 4.74
CA ILE A 126 44.48 -12.14 4.23
C ILE A 126 45.49 -11.49 3.26
N ILE A 127 45.80 -10.19 3.35
CA ILE A 127 47.02 -9.65 2.69
C ILE A 127 47.63 -8.51 3.51
N ILE A 128 48.28 -8.84 4.64
CA ILE A 128 49.47 -8.07 5.06
C ILE A 128 50.53 -9.08 5.52
N PRO A 129 51.41 -9.55 4.63
CA PRO A 129 52.75 -9.97 5.01
C PRO A 129 53.64 -8.72 5.08
N VAL A 130 54.17 -8.42 6.27
CA VAL A 130 55.52 -7.90 6.56
C VAL A 130 55.63 -7.67 8.06
#